data_AF-A0A0D2ME59-F1
#
_entry.id   AF-A0A0D2ME59-F1
#
_cell.length_a   1.000
_cell.length_b   1.000
_cell.length_c   1.000
_cell.angle_alpha   90.00
_cell.angle_beta   90.00
_cell.angle_gamma   90.00
#
_symmetry.space_group_name_H-M   'P 1'
#
loop_
_entity.id
_entity.type
_entity.pdbx_description
1 polymer ?
#
loop_
_entity_poly.entity_id
_entity_poly.type
_entity_poly.pdbx_seq_one_letter_code
_entity_poly.pdbx_strand_id
1 'polypeptide(L)'
;DPLKINYGCGLVTATQLGNFSSSLAALESKVDAATNQSSSVQGTLLQGSQQLQSKTEGLQAAVTALNSTVLQLTLMLKDSNAQIAALNSTVQQLTAMLKDSVAQVTALVAASQTVNRDIAALKAETAAIASINATVRDLTSRSAADVAAITLVNASLTTLEATVSAINLTSFLKNTDAIDAALLGGLAAAQYLRKRIVLYSSPPTLNGGHGGRAGADSKCQRLITQPTVGLIQARAFLSVNAADEIRDFPQLYGVPTNLPIESAGGTVIAGNWTELLSGSIRASLRSAGVVSSSAWWSGSNADGSLAAPTCNAWSSAAFTDAGTTGSSDATGTAWMKGNAPFVCSNTVDVSLLCIAF
;
A
#
# COMPACT_ATOMS: atom_id res chain seq x y z
N ASP A 1 23.04 -58.37 -173.77
CA ASP A 1 23.48 -57.09 -173.20
C ASP A 1 24.38 -57.41 -172.00
N PRO A 2 25.69 -57.15 -172.10
CA PRO A 2 26.69 -57.56 -171.12
C PRO A 2 26.63 -56.79 -169.78
N LEU A 3 25.64 -55.91 -169.58
CA LEU A 3 25.46 -55.12 -168.35
C LEU A 3 24.38 -55.69 -167.39
N LYS A 4 23.95 -56.92 -167.62
CA LYS A 4 22.88 -57.60 -166.87
C LYS A 4 23.43 -58.82 -166.12
N ILE A 5 23.39 -58.78 -164.80
CA ILE A 5 23.80 -59.87 -163.90
C ILE A 5 22.51 -60.50 -163.35
N ASN A 6 22.35 -61.83 -163.49
CA ASN A 6 21.20 -62.55 -162.92
C ASN A 6 21.33 -62.63 -161.40
N TYR A 7 20.43 -61.98 -160.67
CA TYR A 7 20.29 -62.11 -159.23
C TYR A 7 18.82 -62.47 -158.92
N GLY A 8 18.54 -63.76 -158.70
CA GLY A 8 17.18 -64.27 -158.48
C GLY A 8 16.28 -64.19 -159.72
N CYS A 9 14.97 -64.07 -159.51
CA CYS A 9 13.94 -64.14 -160.57
C CYS A 9 13.73 -62.84 -161.38
N GLY A 10 14.67 -61.89 -161.38
CA GLY A 10 14.58 -60.62 -162.12
C GLY A 10 15.93 -60.10 -162.63
N LEU A 11 15.94 -59.38 -163.76
CA LEU A 11 17.12 -58.74 -164.33
C LEU A 11 17.40 -57.38 -163.67
N VAL A 12 18.57 -57.21 -163.03
CA VAL A 12 19.04 -55.95 -162.42
C VAL A 12 20.21 -55.37 -163.23
N THR A 13 20.27 -54.04 -163.40
CA THR A 13 21.36 -53.35 -164.11
C THR A 13 22.54 -53.00 -163.19
N ALA A 14 23.76 -52.91 -163.72
CA ALA A 14 24.97 -52.55 -162.95
C ALA A 14 24.83 -51.23 -162.16
N THR A 15 24.08 -50.25 -162.68
CA THR A 15 23.79 -48.97 -161.99
C THR A 15 22.89 -49.14 -160.76
N GLN A 16 21.88 -50.02 -160.84
CA GLN A 16 21.02 -50.35 -159.70
C GLN A 16 21.84 -51.02 -158.60
N LEU A 17 22.75 -51.93 -158.95
CA LEU A 17 23.66 -52.58 -157.99
C LEU A 17 24.63 -51.58 -157.32
N GLY A 18 25.16 -50.61 -158.08
CA GLY A 18 25.98 -49.52 -157.53
C GLY A 18 25.21 -48.62 -156.56
N ASN A 19 23.94 -48.32 -156.84
CA ASN A 19 23.06 -47.56 -155.94
C ASN A 19 22.68 -48.35 -154.68
N PHE A 20 22.52 -49.67 -154.78
CA PHE A 20 22.34 -50.53 -153.61
C PHE A 20 23.58 -50.54 -152.72
N SER A 21 24.78 -50.67 -153.32
CA SER A 21 26.04 -50.64 -152.56
C SER A 21 26.26 -49.30 -151.85
N SER A 22 25.95 -48.16 -152.48
CA SER A 22 26.09 -46.85 -151.86
C SER A 22 25.05 -46.61 -150.75
N SER A 23 23.81 -47.08 -150.95
CA SER A 23 22.76 -47.02 -149.93
C SER A 23 23.08 -47.90 -148.72
N LEU A 24 23.69 -49.07 -148.93
CA LEU A 24 24.16 -49.95 -147.87
C LEU A 24 25.30 -49.30 -147.07
N ALA A 25 26.30 -48.74 -147.74
CA ALA A 25 27.39 -48.02 -147.07
C ALA A 25 26.88 -46.80 -146.27
N ALA A 26 25.89 -46.08 -146.80
CA ALA A 26 25.24 -44.98 -146.07
C ALA A 26 24.43 -45.47 -144.85
N LEU A 27 23.85 -46.68 -144.93
CA LEU A 27 23.15 -47.30 -143.81
C LEU A 27 24.13 -47.77 -142.73
N GLU A 28 25.22 -48.44 -143.10
CA GLU A 28 26.30 -48.84 -142.20
C GLU A 28 26.86 -47.64 -141.44
N SER A 29 27.17 -46.54 -142.14
CA SER A 29 27.63 -45.29 -141.51
C SER A 29 26.61 -44.70 -140.52
N LYS A 30 25.31 -44.76 -140.82
CA LYS A 30 24.25 -44.32 -139.90
C LYS A 30 24.13 -45.24 -138.68
N VAL A 31 24.30 -46.54 -138.85
CA VAL A 31 24.31 -47.51 -137.75
C VAL A 31 25.50 -47.28 -136.83
N ASP A 32 26.69 -47.04 -137.39
CA ASP A 32 27.88 -46.70 -136.62
C ASP A 32 27.71 -45.37 -135.87
N ALA A 33 27.15 -44.35 -136.52
CA ALA A 33 26.85 -43.07 -135.88
C ALA A 33 25.84 -43.22 -134.74
N ALA A 34 24.76 -43.99 -134.94
CA ALA A 34 23.78 -44.27 -133.91
C ALA A 34 24.37 -45.08 -132.73
N THR A 35 25.26 -46.03 -133.01
CA THR A 35 25.96 -46.84 -131.99
C THR A 35 26.90 -45.97 -131.15
N ASN A 36 27.66 -45.09 -131.79
CA ASN A 36 28.52 -44.13 -131.11
C ASN A 36 27.71 -43.12 -130.27
N GLN A 37 26.59 -42.62 -130.80
CA GLN A 37 25.69 -41.75 -130.07
C GLN A 37 25.06 -42.46 -128.86
N SER A 38 24.60 -43.71 -129.03
CA SER A 38 24.05 -44.52 -127.94
C SER A 38 25.09 -44.77 -126.84
N SER A 39 26.33 -45.11 -127.22
CA SER A 39 27.44 -45.31 -126.29
C SER A 39 27.78 -44.02 -125.53
N SER A 40 27.78 -42.88 -126.22
CA SER A 40 27.97 -41.56 -125.59
C SER A 40 26.85 -41.22 -124.60
N VAL A 41 25.59 -41.42 -124.98
CA VAL A 41 24.43 -41.19 -124.10
C VAL A 41 24.48 -42.12 -122.88
N GLN A 42 24.80 -43.41 -123.07
CA GLN A 42 24.96 -44.36 -121.98
C GLN A 42 26.08 -43.94 -121.02
N GLY A 43 27.22 -43.46 -121.55
CA GLY A 43 28.31 -42.90 -120.77
C GLY A 43 27.89 -41.68 -119.95
N THR A 44 27.18 -40.72 -120.55
CA THR A 44 26.65 -39.53 -119.85
C THR A 44 25.62 -39.92 -118.78
N LEU A 45 24.75 -40.89 -119.06
CA LEU A 45 23.75 -41.37 -118.09
C LEU A 45 24.41 -42.04 -116.89
N LEU A 46 25.44 -42.87 -117.12
CA LEU A 46 26.21 -43.50 -116.03
C LEU A 46 26.94 -42.46 -115.18
N GLN A 47 27.59 -41.47 -115.80
CA GLN A 47 28.25 -40.36 -115.09
C GLN A 47 27.24 -39.54 -114.27
N GLY A 48 26.09 -39.20 -114.85
CA GLY A 48 25.02 -38.49 -114.16
C GLY A 48 24.45 -39.28 -112.98
N SER A 49 24.26 -40.60 -113.15
CA SER A 49 23.83 -41.51 -112.08
C SER A 49 24.84 -41.56 -110.93
N GLN A 50 26.14 -41.66 -111.24
CA GLN A 50 27.21 -41.68 -110.23
C GLN A 50 27.29 -40.34 -109.49
N GLN A 51 27.14 -39.21 -110.18
CA GLN A 51 27.09 -37.88 -109.57
C GLN A 51 25.89 -37.72 -108.62
N LEU A 52 24.71 -38.17 -109.04
CA LEU A 52 23.51 -38.15 -108.18
C LEU A 52 23.66 -39.04 -106.95
N GLN A 53 24.28 -40.22 -107.10
CA GLN A 53 24.57 -41.11 -105.99
C GLN A 53 25.54 -40.45 -104.99
N SER A 54 26.66 -39.90 -105.45
CA SER A 54 27.62 -39.20 -104.59
C SER A 54 26.98 -38.01 -103.86
N LYS A 55 26.13 -37.24 -104.55
CA LYS A 55 25.37 -36.14 -103.92
C LYS A 55 24.40 -36.66 -102.86
N THR A 56 23.71 -37.77 -103.11
CA THR A 56 22.78 -38.39 -102.16
C THR A 56 23.50 -38.87 -100.90
N GLU A 57 24.65 -39.53 -101.05
CA GLU A 57 25.49 -39.97 -99.94
C GLU A 57 26.00 -38.76 -99.12
N GLY A 58 26.40 -37.68 -99.79
CA GLY A 58 26.79 -36.43 -99.14
C GLY A 58 25.66 -35.78 -98.33
N LEU A 59 24.44 -35.73 -98.88
CA LEU A 59 23.26 -35.23 -98.15
C LEU A 59 22.92 -36.14 -96.96
N GLN A 60 22.98 -37.46 -97.12
CA GLN A 60 22.69 -38.41 -96.05
C GLN A 60 23.67 -38.27 -94.88
N ALA A 61 24.95 -38.05 -95.17
CA ALA A 61 25.97 -37.77 -94.16
C ALA A 61 25.69 -36.44 -93.43
N ALA A 62 25.34 -35.39 -94.17
CA ALA A 62 25.00 -34.10 -93.59
C ALA A 62 23.75 -34.16 -92.68
N VAL A 63 22.71 -34.89 -93.10
CA VAL A 63 21.49 -35.12 -92.29
C VAL A 63 21.82 -35.88 -91.01
N THR A 64 22.68 -36.90 -91.09
CA THR A 64 23.11 -37.67 -89.92
C THR A 64 23.88 -36.80 -88.93
N ALA A 65 24.79 -35.96 -89.42
CA ALA A 65 25.51 -35.00 -88.60
C ALA A 65 24.57 -33.98 -87.93
N LEU A 66 23.61 -33.43 -88.69
CA LEU A 66 22.62 -32.49 -88.17
C LEU A 66 21.76 -33.11 -87.07
N ASN A 67 21.29 -34.35 -87.27
CA ASN A 67 20.50 -35.09 -86.27
C ASN A 67 21.29 -35.30 -84.96
N SER A 68 22.59 -35.60 -85.05
CA SER A 68 23.47 -35.72 -83.88
C SER A 68 23.59 -34.40 -83.13
N THR A 69 23.80 -33.28 -83.85
CA THR A 69 23.87 -31.94 -83.25
C THR A 69 22.55 -31.55 -82.58
N VAL A 70 21.40 -31.81 -83.20
CA VAL A 70 20.08 -31.55 -82.61
C VAL A 70 19.87 -32.35 -81.33
N LEU A 71 20.29 -33.62 -81.30
CA LEU A 71 20.21 -34.44 -80.09
C LEU A 71 21.08 -33.88 -78.96
N GLN A 72 22.31 -33.47 -79.26
CA GLN A 72 23.20 -32.84 -78.28
C GLN A 72 22.61 -31.54 -77.72
N LEU A 73 22.09 -30.67 -78.58
CA LEU A 73 21.44 -29.41 -78.16
C LEU A 73 20.20 -29.68 -77.29
N THR A 74 19.43 -30.73 -77.61
CA THR A 74 18.26 -31.13 -76.83
C THR A 74 18.66 -31.56 -75.41
N LEU A 75 19.75 -32.32 -75.27
CA LEU A 75 20.27 -32.73 -73.97
C LEU A 75 20.78 -31.53 -73.17
N MET A 76 21.55 -30.64 -73.80
CA MET A 76 22.03 -29.41 -73.15
C MET A 76 20.88 -28.53 -72.64
N LEU A 77 19.82 -28.37 -73.44
CA LEU A 77 18.63 -27.60 -73.05
C LEU A 77 17.92 -28.24 -71.84
N LYS A 78 17.83 -29.58 -71.81
CA LYS A 78 17.25 -30.31 -70.68
C LYS A 78 18.06 -30.10 -69.39
N ASP A 79 19.39 -30.15 -69.49
CA ASP A 79 20.28 -29.95 -68.34
C ASP A 79 20.21 -28.49 -67.83
N SER A 80 20.20 -27.51 -68.74
CA SER A 80 20.00 -26.10 -68.36
C SER A 80 18.65 -25.86 -67.69
N ASN A 81 17.57 -26.48 -68.17
CA ASN A 81 16.25 -26.38 -67.52
C ASN A 81 16.25 -26.97 -66.11
N ALA A 82 16.95 -28.10 -65.89
CA ALA A 82 17.10 -28.67 -64.56
C ALA A 82 17.89 -27.75 -63.61
N GLN A 83 18.96 -27.11 -64.11
CA GLN A 83 19.74 -26.13 -63.35
C GLN A 83 18.90 -24.90 -62.98
N ILE A 84 18.08 -24.38 -63.91
CA ILE A 84 17.17 -23.25 -63.65
C ILE A 84 16.16 -23.61 -62.54
N ALA A 85 15.59 -24.82 -62.58
CA ALA A 85 14.65 -25.27 -61.56
C ALA A 85 15.31 -25.37 -60.17
N ALA A 86 16.55 -25.86 -60.10
CA ALA A 86 17.33 -25.91 -58.87
C ALA A 86 17.64 -24.50 -58.35
N LEU A 87 18.08 -23.58 -59.23
CA LEU A 87 18.35 -22.20 -58.86
C LEU A 87 17.10 -21.48 -58.34
N ASN A 88 15.95 -21.70 -58.99
CA ASN A 88 14.68 -21.12 -58.55
C ASN A 88 14.30 -21.60 -57.14
N SER A 89 14.55 -22.87 -56.83
CA SER A 89 14.33 -23.43 -55.49
C SER A 89 15.25 -22.78 -54.44
N THR A 90 16.53 -22.57 -54.76
CA THR A 90 17.48 -21.85 -53.88
C THR A 90 17.05 -20.40 -53.64
N VAL A 91 16.58 -19.70 -54.67
CA VAL A 91 16.07 -18.31 -54.53
C VAL A 91 14.86 -18.26 -53.61
N GLN A 92 13.93 -19.22 -53.72
CA GLN A 92 12.78 -19.30 -52.82
C GLN A 92 13.20 -19.55 -51.37
N GLN A 93 14.17 -20.43 -51.13
CA GLN A 93 14.73 -20.68 -49.80
C GLN A 93 15.39 -19.42 -49.21
N LEU A 94 16.23 -18.74 -49.99
CA LEU A 94 16.87 -17.48 -49.58
C LEU A 94 15.83 -16.39 -49.27
N THR A 95 14.76 -16.32 -50.06
CA THR A 95 13.66 -15.36 -49.83
C THR A 95 12.95 -15.63 -48.50
N ALA A 96 12.71 -16.90 -48.16
CA ALA A 96 12.11 -17.27 -46.88
C ALA A 96 13.03 -16.91 -45.70
N MET A 97 14.32 -17.26 -45.79
CA MET A 97 15.30 -16.91 -44.75
C MET A 97 15.45 -15.40 -44.56
N LEU A 98 15.39 -14.61 -45.64
CA LEU A 98 15.43 -13.16 -45.57
C LEU A 98 14.20 -12.61 -44.85
N LYS A 99 13.00 -13.14 -45.14
CA LYS A 99 11.76 -12.76 -44.46
C LYS A 99 11.83 -13.04 -42.96
N ASP A 100 12.35 -14.20 -42.57
CA ASP A 100 12.51 -14.56 -41.16
C ASP A 100 13.52 -13.65 -40.46
N SER A 101 14.64 -13.33 -41.13
CA SER A 101 15.65 -12.41 -40.61
C SER A 101 15.08 -10.99 -40.41
N VAL A 102 14.26 -10.50 -41.36
CA VAL A 102 13.58 -9.20 -41.24
C VAL A 102 12.62 -9.18 -40.04
N ALA A 103 11.89 -10.27 -39.82
CA ALA A 103 11.00 -10.40 -38.66
C ALA A 103 11.79 -10.37 -37.34
N GLN A 104 12.92 -11.08 -37.28
CA GLN A 104 13.81 -11.06 -36.11
C GLN A 104 14.37 -9.65 -35.84
N VAL A 105 14.81 -8.94 -36.87
CA VAL A 105 15.30 -7.55 -36.73
C VAL A 105 14.19 -6.62 -36.21
N THR A 106 12.96 -6.78 -36.69
CA THR A 106 11.83 -5.97 -36.21
C THR A 106 11.52 -6.23 -34.74
N ALA A 107 11.55 -7.50 -34.32
CA ALA A 107 11.39 -7.87 -32.90
C ALA A 107 12.51 -7.27 -32.03
N LEU A 108 13.76 -7.29 -32.52
CA LEU A 108 14.91 -6.72 -31.81
C LEU A 108 14.79 -5.20 -31.68
N VAL A 109 14.31 -4.50 -32.72
CA VAL A 109 14.04 -3.06 -32.66
C VAL A 109 13.00 -2.74 -31.58
N ALA A 110 11.90 -3.51 -31.51
CA ALA A 110 10.89 -3.34 -30.46
C ALA A 110 11.44 -3.60 -29.05
N ALA A 111 12.30 -4.60 -28.88
CA ALA A 111 12.99 -4.87 -27.63
C ALA A 111 13.90 -3.70 -27.22
N SER A 112 14.68 -3.16 -28.16
CA SER A 112 15.55 -1.99 -27.92
C SER A 112 14.76 -0.75 -27.50
N GLN A 113 13.60 -0.49 -28.11
CA GLN A 113 12.71 0.60 -27.70
C GLN A 113 12.16 0.40 -26.28
N THR A 114 11.93 -0.84 -25.86
CA THR A 114 11.50 -1.16 -24.49
C THR A 114 12.61 -0.89 -23.49
N VAL A 115 13.83 -1.35 -23.77
CA VAL A 115 15.01 -1.06 -22.93
C VAL A 115 15.23 0.45 -22.79
N ASN A 116 15.05 1.22 -23.86
CA ASN A 116 15.18 2.69 -23.79
C ASN A 116 14.13 3.34 -22.88
N ARG A 117 12.89 2.82 -22.86
CA ARG A 117 11.85 3.28 -21.93
C ARG A 117 12.21 2.94 -20.48
N ASP A 118 12.72 1.74 -20.24
CA ASP A 118 13.12 1.29 -18.90
C ASP A 118 14.30 2.12 -18.38
N ILE A 119 15.28 2.45 -19.23
CA ILE A 119 16.39 3.35 -18.89
C ILE A 119 15.88 4.75 -18.50
N ALA A 120 14.87 5.27 -19.20
CA ALA A 120 14.28 6.57 -18.86
C ALA A 120 13.57 6.53 -17.50
N ALA A 121 12.85 5.45 -17.20
CA ALA A 121 12.20 5.25 -15.90
C ALA A 121 13.23 5.18 -14.75
N LEU A 122 14.30 4.39 -14.92
CA LEU A 122 15.38 4.28 -13.93
C LEU A 122 16.08 5.63 -13.65
N LYS A 123 16.25 6.48 -14.68
CA LYS A 123 16.77 7.84 -14.50
C LYS A 123 15.85 8.71 -13.65
N ALA A 124 14.53 8.58 -13.82
CA ALA A 124 13.55 9.31 -13.02
C ALA A 124 13.58 8.85 -11.54
N GLU A 125 13.68 7.56 -11.29
CA GLU A 125 13.84 7.01 -9.94
C GLU A 125 15.13 7.49 -9.26
N THR A 126 16.23 7.54 -10.01
CA THR A 126 17.52 8.06 -9.52
C THR A 126 17.41 9.53 -9.09
N ALA A 127 16.66 10.35 -9.84
CA ALA A 127 16.40 11.73 -9.46
C ALA A 127 15.58 11.84 -8.16
N ALA A 128 14.57 10.97 -7.98
CA ALA A 128 13.78 10.93 -6.75
C ALA A 128 14.64 10.55 -5.53
N ILE A 129 15.56 9.60 -5.67
CA ILE A 129 16.51 9.23 -4.62
C ILE A 129 17.41 10.42 -4.23
N ALA A 130 17.86 11.21 -5.20
CA ALA A 130 18.66 12.41 -4.92
C ALA A 130 17.89 13.43 -4.07
N SER A 131 16.60 13.64 -4.34
CA SER A 131 15.73 14.50 -3.53
C SER A 131 15.55 13.95 -2.11
N ILE A 132 15.32 12.65 -1.96
CA ILE A 132 15.21 12.00 -0.64
C ILE A 132 16.52 12.19 0.16
N ASN A 133 17.68 12.00 -0.48
CA ASN A 133 18.98 12.21 0.16
C ASN A 133 19.20 13.66 0.60
N ALA A 134 18.61 14.64 -0.09
CA ALA A 134 18.64 16.04 0.35
C ALA A 134 17.76 16.25 1.59
N THR A 135 16.55 15.67 1.61
CA THR A 135 15.65 15.71 2.78
C THR A 135 16.27 15.05 4.00
N VAL A 136 16.94 13.91 3.85
CA VAL A 136 17.62 13.23 4.97
C VAL A 136 18.73 14.09 5.57
N ARG A 137 19.50 14.80 4.73
CA ARG A 137 20.53 15.75 5.20
C ARG A 137 19.91 16.92 5.97
N ASP A 138 18.77 17.44 5.52
CA ASP A 138 18.05 18.50 6.23
C ASP A 138 17.47 18.02 7.57
N LEU A 139 16.91 16.82 7.62
CA LEU A 139 16.45 16.23 8.88
C LEU A 139 17.60 16.00 9.86
N THR A 140 18.76 15.60 9.35
CA THR A 140 19.97 15.39 10.17
C THR A 140 20.45 16.71 10.78
N SER A 141 20.46 17.81 10.03
CA SER A 141 20.86 19.12 10.56
C SER A 141 19.86 19.65 11.60
N ARG A 142 18.56 19.48 11.37
CA ARG A 142 17.51 19.82 12.36
C ARG A 142 17.65 19.02 13.64
N SER A 143 17.86 17.70 13.54
CA SER A 143 18.07 16.85 14.71
C SER A 143 19.30 17.26 15.53
N ALA A 144 20.39 17.66 14.88
CA ALA A 144 21.56 18.19 15.58
C ALA A 144 21.26 19.49 16.32
N ALA A 145 20.45 20.39 15.74
CA ALA A 145 20.00 21.62 16.40
C ALA A 145 19.10 21.33 17.61
N ASP A 146 18.17 20.37 17.49
CA ASP A 146 17.31 19.95 18.60
C ASP A 146 18.12 19.36 19.76
N VAL A 147 19.13 18.53 19.48
CA VAL A 147 20.05 18.00 20.50
C VAL A 147 20.82 19.12 21.21
N ALA A 148 21.27 20.14 20.49
CA ALA A 148 21.92 21.30 21.09
C ALA A 148 20.95 22.09 21.99
N ALA A 149 19.70 22.27 21.57
CA ALA A 149 18.67 22.93 22.37
C ALA A 149 18.36 22.15 23.66
N ILE A 150 18.24 20.82 23.60
CA ILE A 150 18.05 19.96 24.78
C ILE A 150 19.23 20.11 25.75
N THR A 151 20.45 20.18 25.24
CA THR A 151 21.65 20.36 26.08
C THR A 151 21.60 21.68 26.85
N LEU A 152 21.16 22.77 26.20
CA LEU A 152 20.97 24.08 26.86
C LEU A 152 19.87 24.04 27.93
N VAL A 153 18.76 23.36 27.65
CA VAL A 153 17.68 23.16 28.63
C VAL A 153 18.20 22.39 29.85
N ASN A 154 18.97 21.32 29.66
CA ASN A 154 19.55 20.55 30.76
C ASN A 154 20.53 21.38 31.61
N ALA A 155 21.34 22.24 30.98
CA ALA A 155 22.22 23.16 31.70
C ALA A 155 21.42 24.18 32.54
N SER A 156 20.32 24.69 32.00
CA SER A 156 19.41 25.60 32.71
C SER A 156 18.73 24.91 33.90
N LEU A 157 18.30 23.65 33.72
CA LEU A 157 17.71 22.85 34.79
C LEU A 157 18.71 22.61 35.93
N THR A 158 19.95 22.28 35.60
CA THR A 158 21.03 22.10 36.59
C THR A 158 21.27 23.39 37.39
N THR A 159 21.22 24.55 36.72
CA THR A 159 21.36 25.86 37.37
C THR A 159 20.18 26.16 38.30
N LEU A 160 18.96 25.80 37.89
CA LEU A 160 17.76 25.97 38.70
C LEU A 160 17.80 25.07 39.93
N GLU A 161 18.18 23.80 39.78
CA GLU A 161 18.33 22.85 40.89
C GLU A 161 19.33 23.38 41.94
N ALA A 162 20.48 23.91 41.49
CA ALA A 162 21.46 24.54 42.36
C ALA A 162 20.88 25.78 43.08
N THR A 163 20.15 26.62 42.36
CA THR A 163 19.51 27.83 42.91
C THR A 163 18.48 27.48 43.98
N VAL A 164 17.61 26.51 43.70
CA VAL A 164 16.59 26.02 44.64
C VAL A 164 17.25 25.40 45.87
N SER A 165 18.30 24.61 45.69
CA SER A 165 19.05 24.01 46.81
C SER A 165 19.75 25.05 47.68
N ALA A 166 20.14 26.18 47.11
CA ALA A 166 20.74 27.30 47.83
C ALA A 166 19.73 28.16 48.60
N ILE A 167 18.41 27.96 48.42
CA ILE A 167 17.38 28.65 49.19
C ILE A 167 17.47 28.18 50.64
N ASN A 168 18.14 28.98 51.46
CA ASN A 168 18.25 28.71 52.89
C ASN A 168 17.01 29.21 53.63
N LEU A 169 16.03 28.32 53.82
CA LEU A 169 14.80 28.59 54.56
C LEU A 169 15.02 28.92 56.05
N THR A 170 16.17 28.59 56.63
CA THR A 170 16.47 28.93 58.05
C THR A 170 16.61 30.44 58.28
N SER A 171 16.91 31.21 57.23
CA SER A 171 16.91 32.67 57.28
C SER A 171 15.49 33.27 57.33
N PHE A 172 14.50 32.54 56.79
CA PHE A 172 13.08 32.90 56.85
C PHE A 172 12.37 32.32 58.08
N LEU A 173 12.85 31.18 58.59
CA LEU A 173 12.39 30.54 59.81
C LEU A 173 13.42 30.79 60.92
N LYS A 174 13.48 32.02 61.44
CA LYS A 174 14.26 32.27 62.66
C LYS A 174 13.61 31.48 63.80
N ASN A 175 14.37 30.56 64.39
CA ASN A 175 13.99 29.68 65.52
C ASN A 175 13.49 30.40 66.81
N THR A 176 13.23 31.71 66.75
CA THR A 176 12.83 32.54 67.89
C THR A 176 11.56 33.34 67.63
N ASP A 177 11.07 33.40 66.39
CA ASP A 177 9.72 33.89 66.14
C ASP A 177 8.80 32.72 66.49
N ALA A 178 8.43 32.62 67.77
CA ALA A 178 7.26 31.87 68.15
C ALA A 178 6.18 32.30 67.16
N ILE A 179 5.67 31.35 66.36
CA ILE A 179 4.58 31.64 65.44
C ILE A 179 3.40 32.02 66.33
N ASP A 180 3.30 33.32 66.63
CA ASP A 180 2.30 33.87 67.53
C ASP A 180 0.95 33.59 66.87
N ALA A 181 -0.02 33.21 67.70
CA ALA A 181 -1.40 33.08 67.27
C ALA A 181 -1.85 34.34 66.50
N ALA A 182 -1.33 35.53 66.82
CA ALA A 182 -1.57 36.76 66.06
C ALA A 182 -1.18 36.68 64.55
N LEU A 183 -0.08 36.00 64.21
CA LEU A 183 0.36 35.79 62.82
C LEU A 183 -0.46 34.68 62.11
N LEU A 184 -1.10 33.82 62.90
CA LEU A 184 -1.93 32.69 62.45
C LEU A 184 -3.45 32.96 62.60
N GLY A 185 -3.86 34.24 62.57
CA GLY A 185 -5.29 34.60 62.63
C GLY A 185 -5.98 34.27 63.96
N GLY A 186 -5.23 34.22 65.06
CA GLY A 186 -5.70 33.96 66.43
C GLY A 186 -5.61 32.50 66.88
N LEU A 187 -5.04 31.59 66.08
CA LEU A 187 -4.98 30.15 66.38
C LEU A 187 -3.59 29.72 66.86
N ALA A 188 -3.54 28.94 67.94
CA ALA A 188 -2.28 28.42 68.47
C ALA A 188 -1.55 27.51 67.47
N ALA A 189 -0.23 27.65 67.32
CA ALA A 189 0.61 26.88 66.40
C ALA A 189 0.45 25.34 66.55
N ALA A 190 0.13 24.85 67.75
CA ALA A 190 -0.18 23.44 67.99
C ALA A 190 -1.38 22.92 67.17
N GLN A 191 -2.29 23.79 66.73
CA GLN A 191 -3.41 23.42 65.86
C GLN A 191 -2.97 23.12 64.42
N TYR A 192 -1.88 23.73 63.94
CA TYR A 192 -1.33 23.53 62.60
C TYR A 192 -0.48 22.25 62.48
N LEU A 193 0.04 21.75 63.59
CA LEU A 193 0.92 20.57 63.64
C LEU A 193 0.19 19.29 64.08
N ARG A 194 -1.10 19.38 64.42
CA ARG A 194 -1.90 18.20 64.79
C ARG A 194 -2.28 17.42 63.55
N LYS A 195 -1.86 16.16 63.49
CA LYS A 195 -2.38 15.19 62.52
C LYS A 195 -3.78 14.77 62.95
N ARG A 196 -4.80 15.25 62.25
CA ARG A 196 -6.21 14.95 62.51
C ARG A 196 -7.02 15.04 61.22
N ILE A 197 -8.24 14.54 61.29
CA ILE A 197 -9.29 14.76 60.31
C ILE A 197 -10.34 15.63 60.98
N VAL A 198 -10.86 16.62 60.26
CA VAL A 198 -11.91 17.51 60.79
C VAL A 198 -13.21 17.30 60.03
N LEU A 199 -14.28 17.00 60.76
CA LEU A 199 -15.64 17.12 60.27
C LEU A 199 -16.18 18.52 60.60
N TYR A 200 -16.79 19.13 59.59
CA TYR A 200 -17.45 20.43 59.68
C TYR A 200 -18.64 20.44 58.71
N SER A 201 -19.40 21.53 58.69
CA SER A 201 -20.57 21.61 57.83
C SER A 201 -20.67 22.93 57.10
N SER A 202 -21.41 22.90 56.00
CA SER A 202 -21.97 24.12 55.43
C SER A 202 -23.00 24.73 56.39
N PRO A 203 -23.23 26.05 56.31
CA PRO A 203 -24.42 26.65 56.92
C PRO A 203 -25.68 25.84 56.57
N PRO A 204 -26.64 25.70 57.51
CA PRO A 204 -27.91 25.05 57.22
C PRO A 204 -28.62 25.81 56.09
N THR A 205 -29.43 25.11 55.29
CA THR A 205 -30.20 25.59 54.11
C THR A 205 -29.73 25.17 52.72
N LEU A 206 -29.01 24.05 52.61
CA LEU A 206 -28.74 23.46 51.30
C LEU A 206 -29.78 22.38 50.96
N ASN A 207 -30.50 22.59 49.87
CA ASN A 207 -31.24 21.52 49.20
C ASN A 207 -30.28 20.40 48.75
N GLY A 208 -30.81 19.21 48.41
CA GLY A 208 -30.00 18.05 48.00
C GLY A 208 -29.30 18.22 46.64
N GLY A 209 -29.55 19.31 45.91
CA GLY A 209 -28.92 19.66 44.65
C GLY A 209 -27.56 20.31 44.87
N HIS A 210 -26.56 19.50 45.21
CA HIS A 210 -25.20 19.98 45.44
C HIS A 210 -24.38 20.19 44.16
N GLY A 211 -24.90 19.82 42.99
CA GLY A 211 -24.17 19.86 41.71
C GLY A 211 -23.32 18.61 41.49
N GLY A 212 -23.77 17.47 42.02
CA GLY A 212 -23.01 16.23 42.05
C GLY A 212 -21.82 16.27 43.02
N ARG A 213 -20.98 15.23 42.99
CA ARG A 213 -19.72 15.14 43.75
C ARG A 213 -18.88 16.41 43.63
N ALA A 214 -18.59 16.83 42.40
CA ALA A 214 -17.73 17.98 42.13
C ALA A 214 -18.30 19.29 42.70
N GLY A 215 -19.62 19.51 42.57
CA GLY A 215 -20.28 20.67 43.15
C GLY A 215 -20.30 20.65 44.68
N ALA A 216 -20.53 19.48 45.28
CA ALA A 216 -20.50 19.29 46.73
C ALA A 216 -19.08 19.52 47.30
N ASP A 217 -18.06 18.93 46.69
CA ASP A 217 -16.65 19.12 47.08
C ASP A 217 -16.24 20.59 46.93
N SER A 218 -16.65 21.26 45.86
CA SER A 218 -16.38 22.69 45.65
C SER A 218 -17.02 23.58 46.73
N LYS A 219 -18.16 23.17 47.30
CA LYS A 219 -18.74 23.86 48.46
C LYS A 219 -17.87 23.65 49.71
N CYS A 220 -17.40 22.43 49.96
CA CYS A 220 -16.53 22.13 51.09
C CYS A 220 -15.19 22.84 51.01
N GLN A 221 -14.53 22.86 49.84
CA GLN A 221 -13.24 23.52 49.65
C GLN A 221 -13.31 25.03 49.91
N ARG A 222 -14.43 25.69 49.56
CA ARG A 222 -14.63 27.13 49.81
C ARG A 222 -14.83 27.47 51.29
N LEU A 223 -15.18 26.50 52.12
CA LEU A 223 -15.43 26.68 53.55
C LEU A 223 -14.19 26.38 54.42
N ILE A 224 -13.05 26.06 53.79
CA ILE A 224 -11.74 25.95 54.46
C ILE A 224 -11.24 27.36 54.79
N THR A 225 -11.73 27.99 55.85
CA THR A 225 -11.18 29.30 56.27
C THR A 225 -10.98 29.49 57.77
N GLN A 226 -11.57 28.67 58.65
CA GLN A 226 -11.30 28.72 60.10
C GLN A 226 -11.46 27.39 60.88
N PRO A 227 -12.31 26.41 60.49
CA PRO A 227 -12.47 25.16 61.27
C PRO A 227 -11.41 24.10 60.96
N THR A 228 -10.66 24.22 59.86
CA THR A 228 -9.80 23.17 59.28
C THR A 228 -8.36 23.62 59.11
N VAL A 229 -7.94 24.58 59.93
CA VAL A 229 -6.61 25.19 59.82
C VAL A 229 -5.50 24.14 59.86
N GLY A 230 -4.61 24.20 58.87
CA GLY A 230 -3.55 23.20 58.63
C GLY A 230 -3.92 22.08 57.65
N LEU A 231 -5.19 21.98 57.23
CA LEU A 231 -5.70 20.97 56.30
C LEU A 231 -5.96 21.60 54.93
N ILE A 232 -5.51 20.95 53.87
CA ILE A 232 -5.50 21.51 52.51
C ILE A 232 -6.49 20.82 51.56
N GLN A 233 -6.99 19.65 51.93
CA GLN A 233 -8.00 18.94 51.17
C GLN A 233 -9.32 18.93 51.94
N ALA A 234 -10.42 19.25 51.26
CA ALA A 234 -11.75 18.97 51.77
C ALA A 234 -12.65 18.32 50.73
N ARG A 235 -13.53 17.44 51.22
CA ARG A 235 -14.51 16.69 50.43
C ARG A 235 -15.87 16.80 51.07
N ALA A 236 -16.93 16.71 50.27
CA ALA A 236 -18.26 16.50 50.79
C ALA A 236 -18.35 15.08 51.37
N PHE A 237 -18.75 14.99 52.64
CA PHE A 237 -18.90 13.73 53.34
C PHE A 237 -20.28 13.16 53.05
N LEU A 238 -20.45 12.54 51.88
CA LEU A 238 -21.67 11.89 51.41
C LEU A 238 -21.32 10.77 50.41
N SER A 239 -22.20 9.80 50.20
CA SER A 239 -22.07 8.82 49.10
C SER A 239 -22.91 9.23 47.90
N VAL A 240 -22.34 9.08 46.71
CA VAL A 240 -22.94 9.56 45.45
C VAL A 240 -23.55 8.40 44.68
N ASN A 241 -22.76 7.34 44.50
CA ASN A 241 -23.12 6.09 43.84
C ASN A 241 -22.22 4.95 44.37
N ALA A 242 -22.36 3.74 43.83
CA ALA A 242 -21.63 2.55 44.33
C ALA A 242 -20.11 2.55 44.06
N ALA A 243 -19.60 3.51 43.27
CA ALA A 243 -18.18 3.70 43.02
C ALA A 243 -17.60 4.91 43.77
N ASP A 244 -18.44 5.63 44.53
CA ASP A 244 -18.09 6.84 45.28
C ASP A 244 -18.92 6.86 46.57
N GLU A 245 -18.53 5.96 47.48
CA GLU A 245 -19.13 5.77 48.79
C GLU A 245 -18.24 6.38 49.88
N ILE A 246 -18.82 6.80 51.01
CA ILE A 246 -18.05 7.34 52.14
C ILE A 246 -16.96 6.33 52.54
N ARG A 247 -17.28 5.04 52.61
CA ARG A 247 -16.30 4.01 53.03
C ARG A 247 -15.04 3.93 52.15
N ASP A 248 -15.12 4.39 50.90
CA ASP A 248 -14.02 4.31 49.92
C ASP A 248 -13.11 5.55 49.93
N PHE A 249 -13.43 6.58 50.72
CA PHE A 249 -12.67 7.84 50.74
C PHE A 249 -11.16 7.68 51.02
N PRO A 250 -10.71 6.76 51.89
CA PRO A 250 -9.28 6.50 52.04
C PRO A 250 -8.59 6.08 50.74
N GLN A 251 -9.25 5.22 49.95
CA GLN A 251 -8.69 4.72 48.69
C GLN A 251 -8.84 5.74 47.55
N LEU A 252 -9.99 6.39 47.45
CA LEU A 252 -10.29 7.32 46.34
C LEU A 252 -9.63 8.69 46.52
N TYR A 253 -9.53 9.16 47.76
CA TYR A 253 -9.15 10.54 48.07
C TYR A 253 -7.96 10.65 49.02
N GLY A 254 -7.43 9.53 49.52
CA GLY A 254 -6.27 9.54 50.40
C GLY A 254 -6.57 9.97 51.84
N VAL A 255 -7.83 9.85 52.30
CA VAL A 255 -8.18 10.13 53.70
C VAL A 255 -7.39 9.20 54.64
N PRO A 256 -6.60 9.73 55.59
CA PRO A 256 -5.84 8.90 56.52
C PRO A 256 -6.74 8.02 57.40
N THR A 257 -6.45 6.73 57.51
CA THR A 257 -7.32 5.82 58.27
C THR A 257 -7.01 5.76 59.76
N ASN A 258 -5.83 6.24 60.18
CA ASN A 258 -5.28 6.09 61.53
C ASN A 258 -5.27 7.38 62.35
N LEU A 259 -5.95 8.43 61.88
CA LEU A 259 -6.04 9.72 62.57
C LEU A 259 -7.41 9.90 63.25
N PRO A 260 -7.48 10.60 64.39
CA PRO A 260 -8.75 10.94 65.01
C PRO A 260 -9.57 11.86 64.10
N ILE A 261 -10.88 11.62 64.08
CA ILE A 261 -11.87 12.46 63.43
C ILE A 261 -12.50 13.34 64.50
N GLU A 262 -12.31 14.65 64.37
CA GLU A 262 -12.69 15.65 65.36
C GLU A 262 -13.63 16.69 64.75
N SER A 263 -14.40 17.36 65.60
CA SER A 263 -15.02 18.64 65.25
C SER A 263 -13.95 19.73 65.12
N ALA A 264 -14.32 20.86 64.53
CA ALA A 264 -13.51 22.08 64.54
C ALA A 264 -13.05 22.52 65.96
N GLY A 265 -13.89 22.25 66.98
CA GLY A 265 -13.59 22.55 68.39
C GLY A 265 -12.67 21.54 69.09
N GLY A 266 -12.23 20.49 68.40
CA GLY A 266 -11.37 19.44 68.97
C GLY A 266 -12.10 18.31 69.71
N THR A 267 -13.43 18.30 69.72
CA THR A 267 -14.22 17.17 70.23
C THR A 267 -14.02 15.96 69.30
N VAL A 268 -13.55 14.84 69.85
CA VAL A 268 -13.36 13.59 69.09
C VAL A 268 -14.71 12.95 68.77
N ILE A 269 -15.02 12.82 67.49
CA ILE A 269 -16.22 12.16 66.95
C ILE A 269 -15.96 10.67 66.80
N ALA A 270 -14.77 10.30 66.30
CA ALA A 270 -14.29 8.93 66.22
C ALA A 270 -12.76 8.92 66.35
N GLY A 271 -12.20 7.86 66.94
CA GLY A 271 -10.75 7.74 67.13
C GLY A 271 -9.98 7.40 65.85
N ASN A 272 -10.64 6.85 64.84
CA ASN A 272 -10.09 6.56 63.52
C ASN A 272 -11.21 6.27 62.49
N TRP A 273 -10.84 6.04 61.23
CA TRP A 273 -11.81 5.84 60.14
C TRP A 273 -12.67 4.58 60.33
N THR A 274 -12.06 3.50 60.82
CA THR A 274 -12.77 2.24 61.10
C THR A 274 -13.81 2.44 62.20
N GLU A 275 -13.49 3.19 63.25
CA GLU A 275 -14.43 3.52 64.31
C GLU A 275 -15.57 4.40 63.80
N LEU A 276 -15.28 5.40 62.95
CA LEU A 276 -16.30 6.26 62.35
C LEU A 276 -17.37 5.42 61.62
N LEU A 277 -16.96 4.38 60.90
CA LEU A 277 -17.84 3.51 60.11
C LEU A 277 -18.29 2.24 60.85
N SER A 278 -18.08 2.16 62.17
CA SER A 278 -18.47 1.00 62.99
C SER A 278 -19.98 0.94 63.31
N GLY A 279 -20.73 1.97 62.92
CA GLY A 279 -22.14 2.14 63.24
C GLY A 279 -22.42 2.97 64.50
N SER A 280 -21.39 3.50 65.17
CA SER A 280 -21.55 4.49 66.24
C SER A 280 -20.42 5.52 66.28
N ILE A 281 -20.71 6.71 66.80
CA ILE A 281 -19.76 7.80 67.05
C ILE A 281 -19.77 8.21 68.53
N ARG A 282 -18.66 8.76 69.01
CA ARG A 282 -18.44 9.09 70.44
C ARG A 282 -19.24 10.29 70.92
N ALA A 283 -19.54 11.23 70.03
CA ALA A 283 -20.31 12.43 70.30
C ALA A 283 -21.24 12.71 69.12
N SER A 284 -22.46 13.16 69.37
CA SER A 284 -23.36 13.55 68.29
C SER A 284 -22.80 14.78 67.57
N LEU A 285 -23.05 14.90 66.27
CA LEU A 285 -22.51 16.00 65.46
C LEU A 285 -22.94 17.37 65.99
N ARG A 286 -24.17 17.48 66.50
CA ARG A 286 -24.66 18.71 67.12
C ARG A 286 -23.96 19.02 68.45
N SER A 287 -23.81 18.04 69.33
CA SER A 287 -23.12 18.24 70.63
C SER A 287 -21.63 18.58 70.45
N ALA A 288 -21.01 18.06 69.39
CA ALA A 288 -19.63 18.36 69.02
C ALA A 288 -19.48 19.69 68.27
N GLY A 289 -20.58 20.39 67.95
CA GLY A 289 -20.56 21.66 67.23
C GLY A 289 -20.19 21.56 65.74
N VAL A 290 -20.32 20.36 65.14
CA VAL A 290 -20.05 20.12 63.71
C VAL A 290 -21.16 20.72 62.83
N VAL A 291 -22.40 20.59 63.28
CA VAL A 291 -23.63 21.02 62.59
C VAL A 291 -24.56 21.71 63.58
N SER A 292 -25.31 22.69 63.08
CA SER A 292 -26.43 23.29 63.80
C SER A 292 -27.80 22.73 63.36
N SER A 293 -27.83 21.94 62.28
CA SER A 293 -29.03 21.32 61.73
C SER A 293 -29.39 20.01 62.42
N SER A 294 -30.67 19.60 62.40
CA SER A 294 -31.10 18.30 62.95
C SER A 294 -30.74 17.11 62.06
N ALA A 295 -30.52 17.36 60.78
CA ALA A 295 -30.13 16.35 59.81
C ALA A 295 -29.01 16.82 58.89
N TRP A 296 -28.38 15.87 58.21
CA TRP A 296 -27.39 16.14 57.18
C TRP A 296 -27.52 15.16 56.01
N TRP A 297 -27.15 15.57 54.81
CA TRP A 297 -27.22 14.74 53.61
C TRP A 297 -26.10 13.69 53.59
N SER A 298 -26.44 12.41 53.73
CA SER A 298 -25.45 11.33 53.80
C SER A 298 -25.41 10.46 52.55
N GLY A 299 -26.58 10.04 52.04
CA GLY A 299 -26.65 9.01 51.01
C GLY A 299 -26.04 7.67 51.43
N SER A 300 -25.89 7.42 52.74
CA SER A 300 -25.09 6.29 53.24
C SER A 300 -25.81 5.43 54.26
N ASN A 301 -25.47 4.14 54.29
CA ASN A 301 -25.73 3.23 55.41
C ASN A 301 -24.70 3.48 56.52
N ALA A 302 -24.92 2.90 57.71
CA ALA A 302 -24.07 3.14 58.88
C ALA A 302 -22.59 2.70 58.71
N ASP A 303 -22.31 1.84 57.74
CA ASP A 303 -20.96 1.38 57.36
C ASP A 303 -20.31 2.25 56.27
N GLY A 304 -20.95 3.35 55.86
CA GLY A 304 -20.49 4.24 54.80
C GLY A 304 -20.76 3.76 53.37
N SER A 305 -21.41 2.61 53.17
CA SER A 305 -21.87 2.16 51.84
C SER A 305 -23.06 2.98 51.34
N LEU A 306 -23.35 2.94 50.04
CA LEU A 306 -24.43 3.69 49.41
C LEU A 306 -25.81 3.29 49.98
N ALA A 307 -26.59 4.30 50.38
CA ALA A 307 -28.00 4.20 50.70
C ALA A 307 -28.82 5.12 49.78
N ALA A 308 -29.54 4.51 48.84
CA ALA A 308 -30.52 5.22 48.04
C ALA A 308 -31.73 5.65 48.91
N PRO A 309 -32.36 6.79 48.58
CA PRO A 309 -32.07 7.65 47.43
C PRO A 309 -30.98 8.71 47.73
N THR A 310 -30.35 9.28 46.69
CA THR A 310 -29.24 10.26 46.82
C THR A 310 -29.50 11.57 46.07
N CYS A 311 -30.76 12.00 45.93
CA CYS A 311 -31.11 13.20 45.16
C CYS A 311 -30.53 13.21 43.73
N ASN A 312 -30.65 12.06 43.04
CA ASN A 312 -30.03 11.80 41.74
C ASN A 312 -28.53 12.09 41.76
N ALA A 313 -27.79 11.38 42.62
CA ALA A 313 -26.35 11.60 42.81
C ALA A 313 -26.03 13.07 43.18
N TRP A 314 -26.91 13.70 43.97
CA TRP A 314 -26.85 15.08 44.45
C TRP A 314 -26.87 16.14 43.35
N SER A 315 -27.45 15.80 42.19
CA SER A 315 -27.67 16.77 41.11
C SER A 315 -29.06 17.39 41.14
N SER A 316 -30.01 16.81 41.88
CA SER A 316 -31.41 17.28 41.90
C SER A 316 -31.77 18.03 43.18
N ALA A 317 -32.53 19.12 43.00
CA ALA A 317 -33.21 19.86 44.07
C ALA A 317 -34.74 19.77 43.92
N ALA A 318 -35.26 18.83 43.14
CA ALA A 318 -36.69 18.71 42.88
C ALA A 318 -37.47 18.19 44.10
N PHE A 319 -38.75 18.57 44.18
CA PHE A 319 -39.66 18.12 45.25
C PHE A 319 -40.12 16.66 45.10
N THR A 320 -39.92 16.06 43.92
CA THR A 320 -40.24 14.65 43.62
C THR A 320 -39.13 13.68 43.97
N ASP A 321 -37.91 14.19 44.12
CA ASP A 321 -36.75 13.37 44.46
C ASP A 321 -36.53 13.39 45.98
N ALA A 322 -35.89 12.34 46.50
CA ALA A 322 -35.51 12.26 47.90
C ALA A 322 -34.02 11.90 48.08
N GLY A 323 -33.49 12.18 49.26
CA GLY A 323 -32.12 11.89 49.67
C GLY A 323 -32.08 11.28 51.07
N THR A 324 -31.23 10.29 51.27
CA THR A 324 -30.95 9.73 52.59
C THR A 324 -30.19 10.75 53.43
N THR A 325 -30.67 10.98 54.65
CA THR A 325 -30.05 11.88 55.63
C THR A 325 -29.56 11.09 56.84
N GLY A 326 -28.58 11.62 57.56
CA GLY A 326 -28.21 11.19 58.91
C GLY A 326 -28.79 12.13 59.96
N SER A 327 -28.97 11.64 61.20
CA SER A 327 -29.41 12.45 62.33
C SER A 327 -28.23 13.07 63.05
N SER A 328 -28.23 14.40 63.18
CA SER A 328 -27.17 15.16 63.85
C SER A 328 -27.09 14.96 65.36
N ASP A 329 -28.19 14.47 65.97
CA ASP A 329 -28.33 14.26 67.41
C ASP A 329 -28.09 12.80 67.83
N ALA A 330 -28.03 11.88 66.87
CA ALA A 330 -27.76 10.47 67.13
C ALA A 330 -26.27 10.16 67.25
N THR A 331 -25.95 9.15 68.05
CA THR A 331 -24.60 8.56 68.15
C THR A 331 -24.54 7.11 67.67
N GLY A 332 -25.68 6.40 67.61
CA GLY A 332 -25.78 5.07 67.01
C GLY A 332 -26.01 5.12 65.50
N THR A 333 -26.41 4.02 64.87
CA THR A 333 -26.49 3.87 63.39
C THR A 333 -27.28 4.96 62.66
N ALA A 334 -28.26 5.56 63.36
CA ALA A 334 -29.05 6.68 62.88
C ALA A 334 -28.22 7.96 62.58
N TRP A 335 -26.99 8.07 63.10
CA TRP A 335 -26.13 9.22 62.86
C TRP A 335 -25.79 9.40 61.38
N MET A 336 -25.66 8.30 60.63
CA MET A 336 -25.39 8.30 59.18
C MET A 336 -26.63 7.94 58.36
N LYS A 337 -27.53 7.09 58.88
CA LYS A 337 -28.78 6.72 58.18
C LYS A 337 -29.99 6.90 59.10
N GLY A 338 -30.65 8.05 58.98
CA GLY A 338 -31.92 8.33 59.64
C GLY A 338 -33.06 7.44 59.15
N ASN A 339 -34.22 7.57 59.82
CA ASN A 339 -35.36 6.67 59.61
C ASN A 339 -36.12 6.91 58.30
N ALA A 340 -36.06 8.12 57.74
CA ALA A 340 -36.78 8.47 56.52
C ALA A 340 -35.95 9.42 55.64
N PRO A 341 -35.87 9.19 54.32
CA PRO A 341 -35.30 10.14 53.36
C PRO A 341 -36.04 11.48 53.38
N PHE A 342 -35.33 12.56 53.12
CA PHE A 342 -35.91 13.90 52.98
C PHE A 342 -36.09 14.24 51.51
N VAL A 343 -37.12 15.01 51.16
CA VAL A 343 -37.28 15.53 49.79
C VAL A 343 -36.12 16.45 49.44
N CYS A 344 -35.60 16.34 48.21
CA CYS A 344 -34.38 17.04 47.81
C CYS A 344 -34.56 18.56 47.75
N SER A 345 -35.78 19.06 47.59
CA SER A 345 -36.08 20.48 47.67
C SER A 345 -36.06 21.04 49.11
N ASN A 346 -35.89 20.20 50.14
CA ASN A 346 -35.89 20.64 51.52
C ASN A 346 -34.68 21.54 51.80
N THR A 347 -34.94 22.79 52.16
CA THR A 347 -33.95 23.79 52.55
C THR A 347 -34.00 24.12 54.04
N VAL A 348 -34.82 23.43 54.83
CA VAL A 348 -34.98 23.69 56.26
C VAL A 348 -34.27 22.61 57.05
N ASP A 349 -33.32 23.04 57.88
CA ASP A 349 -32.70 22.22 58.93
C ASP A 349 -31.94 20.97 58.44
N VAL A 350 -31.34 21.05 57.23
CA VAL A 350 -30.39 20.06 56.70
C VAL A 350 -29.09 20.75 56.27
N SER A 351 -27.94 20.14 56.58
CA SER A 351 -26.62 20.60 56.15
C SER A 351 -25.90 19.59 55.25
N LEU A 352 -24.93 20.10 54.49
CA LEU A 352 -23.90 19.27 53.88
C LEU A 352 -22.75 19.11 54.88
N LEU A 353 -22.37 17.87 55.19
CA LEU A 353 -21.13 17.61 55.91
C LEU A 353 -19.94 17.66 54.98
N CYS A 354 -18.83 18.15 55.52
CA CYS A 354 -17.55 18.22 54.87
C CYS A 354 -16.51 17.56 55.77
N ILE A 355 -15.54 16.92 55.13
CA ILE A 355 -14.38 16.32 55.78
C ILE A 355 -13.12 16.98 55.24
N ALA A 356 -12.24 17.44 56.13
CA ALA A 356 -10.93 17.96 55.79
C ALA A 356 -9.80 17.13 56.39
N PHE A 357 -8.70 17.03 55.66
CA PHE A 357 -7.51 16.25 56.00
C PHE A 357 -6.27 16.75 55.25
#